data_AF-A0A1Z9FCZ0-F1
#
_entry.id   AF-A0A1Z9FCZ0-F1
#
_cell.length_a   1.000
_cell.length_b   1.000
_cell.length_c   1.000
_cell.angle_alpha   90.00
_cell.angle_beta   90.00
_cell.angle_gamma   90.00
#
_symmetry.space_group_name_H-M   'P 1'
#
loop_
_entity.id
_entity.type
_entity.pdbx_description
1 polymer ?
#
loop_
_entity_poly.entity_id
_entity_poly.type
_entity_poly.pdbx_seq_one_letter_code
_entity_poly.pdbx_strand_id
1 'polypeptide(L)'
;MEDLEIFLSNKNIRVFCFSAFLFLCNIQLALSKEMNAEEIFKSCKNYFEWVNNNYSDAVDDKTLFNMGKCQGVIETLGKTMLTLCHESRRNVNINNKLTANLEGIKTIDIIESFLKIASADSNLRDYSSSSYLYSIISKIWPCR
;
A
#
# COMPACT_ATOMS: atom_id res chain seq x y z
N MET A 1 10.58 -23.98 -33.59
CA MET A 1 11.56 -22.95 -33.19
C MET A 1 11.94 -22.06 -34.38
N GLU A 2 11.83 -22.55 -35.63
CA GLU A 2 11.99 -21.77 -36.87
C GLU A 2 10.85 -20.76 -37.15
N ASP A 3 9.61 -21.04 -36.71
CA ASP A 3 8.48 -20.13 -36.95
C ASP A 3 8.53 -18.80 -36.19
N LEU A 4 9.32 -18.74 -35.10
CA LEU A 4 9.48 -17.52 -34.29
C LEU A 4 10.45 -16.53 -34.95
N GLU A 5 11.44 -17.03 -35.69
CA GLU A 5 12.43 -16.20 -36.40
C GLU A 5 11.81 -15.49 -37.61
N ILE A 6 10.90 -16.15 -38.33
CA ILE A 6 10.16 -15.54 -39.45
C ILE A 6 9.28 -14.39 -38.95
N PHE A 7 8.68 -14.54 -37.76
CA PHE A 7 7.79 -13.54 -37.16
C PHE A 7 8.52 -12.24 -36.76
N LEU A 8 9.80 -12.34 -36.37
CA LEU A 8 10.64 -11.20 -35.97
C LEU A 8 11.39 -10.53 -37.16
N SER A 9 11.46 -11.21 -38.31
CA SER A 9 12.13 -10.70 -39.52
C SER A 9 11.31 -9.62 -40.25
N ASN A 10 9.98 -9.67 -40.17
CA ASN A 10 9.10 -8.73 -40.85
C ASN A 10 8.91 -7.43 -40.04
N LYS A 11 9.41 -6.31 -40.58
CA LYS A 11 9.35 -4.97 -39.95
C LYS A 11 7.93 -4.55 -39.54
N ASN A 12 6.90 -4.90 -40.34
CA ASN A 12 5.52 -4.50 -40.06
C ASN A 12 4.91 -5.32 -38.91
N ILE A 13 5.20 -6.62 -38.85
CA ILE A 13 4.76 -7.50 -37.77
C ILE A 13 5.43 -7.10 -36.46
N ARG A 14 6.73 -6.78 -36.51
CA ARG A 14 7.48 -6.29 -35.36
C ARG A 14 6.86 -5.01 -34.79
N VAL A 15 6.57 -4.02 -35.63
CA VAL A 15 5.94 -2.76 -35.19
C VAL A 15 4.55 -3.00 -34.57
N PHE A 16 3.75 -3.90 -35.16
CA PHE A 16 2.44 -4.28 -34.62
C PHE A 16 2.54 -4.98 -33.25
N CYS A 17 3.49 -5.90 -33.07
CA CYS A 17 3.71 -6.56 -31.79
C CYS A 17 4.19 -5.58 -30.72
N PHE A 18 5.09 -4.66 -31.08
CA PHE A 18 5.54 -3.60 -30.15
C PHE A 18 4.40 -2.67 -29.77
N SER A 19 3.53 -2.27 -30.71
CA SER A 19 2.38 -1.40 -30.39
C SER A 19 1.34 -2.12 -29.54
N ALA A 20 1.06 -3.41 -29.81
CA ALA A 20 0.17 -4.24 -29.01
C ALA A 20 0.71 -4.44 -27.59
N PHE A 21 2.01 -4.70 -27.45
CA PHE A 21 2.67 -4.81 -26.13
C PHE A 21 2.58 -3.50 -25.35
N LEU A 22 2.88 -2.37 -25.97
CA LEU A 22 2.75 -1.06 -25.34
C LEU A 22 1.30 -0.76 -24.92
N PHE A 23 0.32 -1.12 -25.74
CA PHE A 23 -1.10 -0.95 -25.41
C PHE A 23 -1.51 -1.82 -24.20
N LEU A 24 -1.08 -3.08 -24.17
CA LEU A 24 -1.33 -4.00 -23.05
C LEU A 24 -0.64 -3.52 -21.76
N CYS A 25 0.59 -3.03 -21.83
CA CYS A 25 1.29 -2.46 -20.67
C CYS A 25 0.58 -1.22 -20.12
N ASN A 26 0.07 -0.33 -20.98
CA ASN A 26 -0.67 0.85 -20.53
C ASN A 26 -1.99 0.49 -19.83
N ILE A 27 -2.69 -0.55 -20.29
CA ILE A 27 -3.91 -1.05 -19.63
C ILE A 27 -3.58 -1.63 -18.26
N GLN A 28 -2.49 -2.40 -18.13
CA GLN A 28 -2.09 -2.98 -16.85
C GLN A 28 -1.63 -1.92 -15.84
N LEU A 29 -0.92 -0.88 -16.28
CA LEU A 29 -0.51 0.23 -15.41
C LEU A 29 -1.74 0.98 -14.85
N ALA A 30 -2.75 1.21 -15.70
CA ALA A 30 -4.02 1.83 -15.31
C ALA A 30 -4.86 0.95 -14.36
N LEU A 31 -4.59 -0.37 -14.30
CA LEU A 31 -5.33 -1.32 -13.46
C LEU A 31 -4.76 -1.50 -12.05
N SER A 32 -3.60 -0.91 -11.74
CA SER A 32 -3.08 -0.86 -10.36
C SER A 32 -3.87 0.15 -9.52
N LYS A 33 -5.18 -0.11 -9.37
CA LYS A 33 -6.07 0.72 -8.57
C LYS A 33 -5.61 0.64 -7.12
N GLU A 34 -5.17 1.77 -6.56
CA GLU A 34 -4.89 1.88 -5.14
C GLU A 34 -6.11 1.42 -4.33
N MET A 35 -5.90 0.57 -3.33
CA MET A 35 -6.97 0.10 -2.45
C MET A 35 -7.61 1.31 -1.75
N ASN A 36 -8.92 1.27 -1.57
CA ASN A 36 -9.62 2.26 -0.73
C ASN A 36 -9.38 1.97 0.77
N ALA A 37 -9.73 2.93 1.63
CA ALA A 37 -9.49 2.80 3.07
C ALA A 37 -10.36 1.70 3.72
N GLU A 38 -11.51 1.33 3.15
CA GLU A 38 -12.34 0.23 3.66
C GLU A 38 -11.68 -1.15 3.43
N GLU A 39 -11.06 -1.35 2.26
CA GLU A 39 -10.39 -2.61 1.91
C GLU A 39 -9.17 -2.86 2.81
N ILE A 40 -8.36 -1.81 3.05
CA ILE A 40 -7.23 -1.92 3.96
C ILE A 40 -7.69 -2.08 5.42
N PHE A 41 -8.80 -1.42 5.82
CA PHE A 41 -9.39 -1.61 7.15
C PHE A 41 -9.76 -3.06 7.42
N LYS A 42 -10.49 -3.72 6.50
CA LYS A 42 -10.86 -5.14 6.64
C LYS A 42 -9.63 -6.04 6.75
N SER A 43 -8.63 -5.78 5.90
CA SER A 43 -7.38 -6.53 5.88
C SER A 43 -6.61 -6.39 7.21
N CYS A 44 -6.54 -5.17 7.74
CA CYS A 44 -5.87 -4.87 9.00
C CYS A 44 -6.63 -5.39 10.22
N LYS A 45 -7.97 -5.41 10.18
CA LYS A 45 -8.79 -5.96 11.25
C LYS A 45 -8.50 -7.44 11.44
N ASN A 46 -8.51 -8.21 10.35
CA ASN A 46 -8.19 -9.64 10.38
C ASN A 46 -6.77 -9.89 10.92
N TYR A 47 -5.79 -9.10 10.45
CA TYR A 47 -4.42 -9.21 10.92
C TYR A 47 -4.28 -8.91 12.41
N PHE A 48 -4.93 -7.85 12.89
CA PHE A 48 -4.92 -7.47 14.31
C PHE A 48 -5.54 -8.54 15.20
N GLU A 49 -6.69 -9.09 14.80
CA GLU A 49 -7.36 -10.19 15.51
C GLU A 49 -6.46 -11.45 15.54
N TRP A 50 -5.85 -11.79 14.40
CA TRP A 50 -4.96 -12.96 14.30
C TRP A 50 -3.70 -12.84 15.17
N VAL A 51 -3.09 -11.64 15.22
CA VAL A 51 -1.95 -11.35 16.11
C VAL A 51 -2.36 -11.43 17.58
N ASN A 52 -3.51 -10.85 17.96
CA ASN A 52 -3.99 -10.87 19.34
C ASN A 52 -4.40 -12.26 19.82
N ASN A 53 -4.80 -13.14 18.91
CA ASN A 53 -5.06 -14.56 19.20
C ASN A 53 -3.78 -15.41 19.20
N ASN A 54 -2.59 -14.80 19.18
CA ASN A 54 -1.30 -15.50 19.12
C ASN A 54 -1.19 -16.47 17.93
N TYR A 55 -1.77 -16.10 16.79
CA TYR A 55 -1.73 -16.90 15.56
C TYR A 55 -2.40 -18.28 15.70
N SER A 56 -3.32 -18.45 16.66
CA SER A 56 -3.96 -19.74 16.96
C SER A 56 -4.83 -20.28 15.82
N ASP A 57 -5.42 -19.37 15.05
CA ASP A 57 -6.45 -19.72 14.08
C ASP A 57 -5.79 -20.03 12.73
N ALA A 58 -6.16 -21.17 12.15
CA ALA A 58 -5.82 -21.49 10.78
C ALA A 58 -6.58 -20.53 9.84
N VAL A 59 -5.85 -19.94 8.90
CA VAL A 59 -6.39 -18.91 8.01
C VAL A 59 -6.18 -19.36 6.57
N ASP A 60 -7.20 -19.14 5.72
CA ASP A 60 -7.09 -19.48 4.31
C ASP A 60 -6.11 -18.55 3.58
N ASP A 61 -5.59 -19.01 2.44
CA ASP A 61 -4.55 -18.31 1.67
C ASP A 61 -4.96 -16.88 1.28
N LYS A 62 -6.24 -16.65 0.97
CA LYS A 62 -6.72 -15.32 0.57
C LYS A 62 -6.73 -14.39 1.76
N THR A 63 -7.18 -14.85 2.92
CA THR A 63 -7.14 -14.05 4.15
C THR A 63 -5.70 -13.78 4.58
N LEU A 64 -4.83 -14.79 4.54
CA LEU A 64 -3.40 -14.63 4.84
C LEU A 64 -2.73 -13.59 3.92
N PHE A 65 -3.02 -13.65 2.63
CA PHE A 65 -2.53 -12.67 1.67
C PHE A 65 -3.01 -11.24 1.97
N ASN A 66 -4.30 -11.07 2.33
CA ASN A 66 -4.83 -9.76 2.69
C ASN A 66 -4.22 -9.23 4.00
N MET A 67 -4.01 -10.08 5.00
CA MET A 67 -3.29 -9.71 6.22
C MET A 67 -1.86 -9.24 5.89
N GLY A 68 -1.16 -9.97 5.02
CA GLY A 68 0.16 -9.58 4.51
C GLY A 68 0.15 -8.23 3.77
N LYS A 69 -0.93 -7.91 3.04
CA LYS A 69 -1.11 -6.58 2.43
C LYS A 69 -1.22 -5.48 3.48
N CYS A 70 -2.01 -5.67 4.54
CA CYS A 70 -2.09 -4.69 5.62
C CYS A 70 -0.70 -4.43 6.22
N GLN A 71 -0.02 -5.50 6.63
CA GLN A 71 1.31 -5.40 7.23
C GLN A 71 2.27 -4.67 6.30
N GLY A 72 2.35 -5.10 5.03
CA GLY A 72 3.23 -4.50 4.04
C GLY A 72 2.96 -3.02 3.79
N VAL A 73 1.69 -2.62 3.69
CA VAL A 73 1.31 -1.20 3.50
C VAL A 73 1.70 -0.37 4.72
N ILE A 74 1.36 -0.81 5.94
CA ILE A 74 1.66 -0.06 7.16
C ILE A 74 3.17 0.05 7.39
N GLU A 75 3.93 -1.01 7.20
CA GLU A 75 5.39 -0.99 7.36
C GLU A 75 6.07 -0.11 6.31
N THR A 76 5.66 -0.22 5.05
CA THR A 76 6.25 0.58 3.96
C THR A 76 5.95 2.06 4.20
N LEU A 77 4.68 2.39 4.43
CA LEU A 77 4.24 3.75 4.68
C LEU A 77 4.90 4.32 5.94
N GLY A 78 4.95 3.55 7.02
CA GLY A 78 5.60 3.95 8.27
C GLY A 78 7.10 4.26 8.09
N LYS A 79 7.84 3.41 7.38
CA LYS A 79 9.26 3.66 7.06
C LYS A 79 9.43 4.90 6.19
N THR A 80 8.56 5.11 5.20
CA THR A 80 8.55 6.31 4.36
C THR A 80 8.32 7.56 5.21
N MET A 81 7.31 7.56 6.08
CA MET A 81 6.98 8.71 6.93
C MET A 81 8.08 9.05 7.94
N LEU A 82 8.73 8.03 8.53
CA LEU A 82 9.86 8.21 9.44
C LEU A 82 11.07 8.79 8.70
N THR A 83 11.36 8.28 7.50
CA THR A 83 12.44 8.80 6.67
C THR A 83 12.21 10.26 6.31
N LEU A 84 10.99 10.60 5.88
CA LEU A 84 10.62 11.98 5.57
C LEU A 84 10.64 12.87 6.81
N CYS A 85 10.35 12.34 8.00
CA CYS A 85 10.47 13.07 9.26
C CYS A 85 11.93 13.39 9.60
N HIS A 86 12.88 12.49 9.33
CA HIS A 86 14.30 12.80 9.50
C HIS A 86 14.80 13.84 8.48
N GLU A 87 14.32 13.76 7.24
CA GLU A 87 14.71 14.70 6.19
C GLU A 87 14.07 16.09 6.36
N SER A 88 12.87 16.19 6.94
CA SER A 88 12.20 17.49 7.16
C SER A 88 12.99 18.41 8.09
N ARG A 89 13.77 17.84 9.01
CA ARG A 89 14.71 18.59 9.88
C ARG A 89 15.82 19.29 9.09
N ARG A 90 16.13 18.82 7.89
CA ARG A 90 17.14 19.39 6.98
C ARG A 90 16.50 20.20 5.85
N ASN A 91 15.23 19.93 5.53
CA ASN A 91 14.51 20.55 4.42
C ASN A 91 13.07 20.93 4.83
N VAL A 92 12.86 22.24 5.03
CA VAL A 92 11.56 22.83 5.42
C VAL A 92 10.46 22.70 4.36
N ASN A 93 10.78 22.29 3.13
CA ASN A 93 9.81 22.13 2.04
C ASN A 93 9.09 20.77 2.02
N ILE A 94 9.44 19.86 2.95
CA ILE A 94 8.77 18.56 3.05
C ILE A 94 7.37 18.75 3.64
N ASN A 95 6.37 18.12 3.01
CA ASN A 95 4.99 18.18 3.49
C ASN A 95 4.83 17.41 4.81
N ASN A 96 4.58 18.12 5.90
CA ASN A 96 4.42 17.55 7.24
C ASN A 96 3.33 16.46 7.33
N LYS A 97 2.31 16.48 6.46
CA LYS A 97 1.28 15.42 6.42
C LYS A 97 1.80 14.06 5.97
N LEU A 98 2.95 14.03 5.29
CA LEU A 98 3.63 12.81 4.85
C LEU A 98 4.72 12.38 5.83
N THR A 99 4.84 13.05 6.98
CA THR A 99 5.87 12.77 7.99
C THR A 99 5.24 12.27 9.27
N ALA A 100 5.91 11.36 9.96
CA ALA A 100 5.56 10.95 11.30
C ALA A 100 6.79 10.45 12.05
N ASN A 101 6.86 10.71 13.35
CA ASN A 101 7.90 10.14 14.19
C ASN A 101 7.46 8.77 14.72
N LEU A 102 7.81 7.73 13.96
CA LEU A 102 7.49 6.33 14.28
C LEU A 102 8.67 5.57 14.90
N GLU A 103 9.67 6.27 15.43
CA GLU A 103 10.81 5.64 16.08
C GLU A 103 10.36 4.79 17.29
N GLY A 104 10.66 3.49 17.25
CA GLY A 104 10.28 2.53 18.28
C GLY A 104 8.81 2.12 18.31
N ILE A 105 7.97 2.61 17.39
CA ILE A 105 6.55 2.24 17.31
C ILE A 105 6.40 0.92 16.54
N LYS A 106 5.68 -0.05 17.11
CA LYS A 106 5.47 -1.34 16.44
C LYS A 106 4.37 -1.20 15.38
N THR A 107 4.48 -1.97 14.30
CA THR A 107 3.46 -2.03 13.24
C THR A 107 2.05 -2.29 13.81
N ILE A 108 1.94 -3.18 14.80
CA ILE A 108 0.66 -3.54 15.43
C ILE A 108 0.01 -2.36 16.18
N ASP A 109 0.81 -1.49 16.81
CA ASP A 109 0.30 -0.31 17.53
C ASP A 109 -0.24 0.75 16.53
N ILE A 110 0.40 0.84 15.36
CA ILE A 110 -0.08 1.67 14.24
C ILE A 110 -1.41 1.13 13.72
N ILE A 111 -1.50 -0.19 13.54
CA ILE A 111 -2.72 -0.86 13.08
C ILE A 111 -3.86 -0.66 14.09
N GLU A 112 -3.62 -0.87 15.38
CA GLU A 112 -4.63 -0.67 16.43
C GLU A 112 -5.21 0.74 16.37
N SER A 113 -4.32 1.74 16.29
CA SER A 113 -4.70 3.15 16.21
C SER A 113 -5.50 3.47 14.95
N PHE A 114 -5.08 2.93 13.80
CA PHE A 114 -5.81 3.04 12.55
C PHE A 114 -7.21 2.42 12.66
N LEU A 115 -7.33 1.20 13.15
CA LEU A 115 -8.62 0.50 13.30
C LEU A 115 -9.57 1.26 14.23
N LYS A 116 -9.05 1.77 15.36
CA LYS A 116 -9.84 2.55 16.31
C LYS A 116 -10.46 3.78 15.65
N ILE A 117 -9.67 4.54 14.88
CA ILE A 117 -10.17 5.76 14.21
C ILE A 117 -11.09 5.40 13.04
N ALA A 118 -10.68 4.48 12.19
CA ALA A 118 -11.44 4.07 11.01
C ALA A 118 -12.80 3.47 11.37
N SER A 119 -12.92 2.76 12.50
CA SER A 119 -14.19 2.18 12.94
C SER A 119 -15.29 3.22 13.24
N ALA A 120 -14.91 4.46 13.51
CA ALA A 120 -15.82 5.57 13.78
C ALA A 120 -16.15 6.39 12.51
N ASP A 121 -15.54 6.07 11.36
CA ASP A 121 -15.68 6.82 10.11
C ASP A 121 -16.63 6.09 9.15
N SER A 122 -17.74 6.73 8.77
CA SER A 122 -18.73 6.17 7.85
C SER A 122 -18.31 6.24 6.38
N ASN A 123 -17.25 6.97 6.06
CA ASN A 123 -16.90 7.37 4.68
C ASN A 123 -15.57 6.77 4.20
N LEU A 124 -15.12 5.65 4.78
CA LEU A 124 -13.87 4.97 4.40
C LEU A 124 -13.77 4.63 2.89
N ARG A 125 -14.90 4.49 2.19
CA ARG A 125 -14.95 4.21 0.75
C ARG A 125 -14.44 5.36 -0.11
N ASP A 126 -14.52 6.58 0.41
CA ASP A 126 -14.23 7.80 -0.35
C ASP A 126 -12.74 8.15 -0.34
N TYR A 127 -11.96 7.51 0.53
CA TYR A 127 -10.54 7.75 0.69
C TYR A 127 -9.69 6.66 0.06
N SER A 128 -8.56 7.07 -0.53
CA SER A 128 -7.49 6.13 -0.84
C SER A 128 -6.85 5.65 0.46
N SER A 129 -6.42 4.39 0.51
CA SER A 129 -5.79 3.80 1.69
C SER A 129 -4.57 4.61 2.16
N SER A 130 -3.69 5.02 1.25
CA SER A 130 -2.47 5.75 1.63
C SER A 130 -2.80 7.13 2.18
N SER A 131 -3.66 7.90 1.51
CA SER A 131 -4.02 9.26 1.94
C SER A 131 -4.67 9.26 3.33
N TYR A 132 -5.53 8.28 3.59
CA TYR A 132 -6.18 8.11 4.88
C TYR A 132 -5.19 7.73 5.98
N LEU A 133 -4.30 6.77 5.71
CA LEU A 133 -3.25 6.35 6.63
C LEU A 133 -2.27 7.49 6.95
N TYR A 134 -1.80 8.24 5.95
CA TYR A 134 -0.95 9.42 6.17
C TYR A 134 -1.62 10.43 7.11
N SER A 135 -2.91 10.72 6.89
CA SER A 135 -3.69 11.65 7.71
C SER A 135 -3.79 11.19 9.18
N ILE A 136 -4.05 9.90 9.40
CA ILE A 136 -4.14 9.33 10.75
C ILE A 136 -2.77 9.33 11.44
N ILE A 137 -1.77 8.74 10.79
CA ILE A 137 -0.47 8.48 11.39
C ILE A 137 0.27 9.78 11.71
N SER A 138 0.24 10.77 10.81
CA SER A 138 0.87 12.08 11.04
C SER A 138 0.20 12.88 12.16
N LYS A 139 -1.10 12.65 12.41
CA LYS A 139 -1.83 13.28 13.51
C LYS A 139 -1.50 12.67 14.87
N ILE A 140 -1.32 11.35 14.93
CA ILE A 140 -1.03 10.65 16.20
C ILE A 140 0.45 10.80 16.57
N TRP A 141 1.35 10.65 15.61
CA TRP A 141 2.79 10.71 15.81
C TRP A 141 3.41 11.84 14.97
N PRO A 142 3.10 13.11 15.27
CA PRO A 142 3.60 14.23 14.50
C PRO A 142 5.13 14.27 14.54
N CYS A 143 5.73 14.55 13.38
CA CYS A 143 7.15 14.86 13.32
C CYS A 143 7.42 16.21 14.01
N ARG A 144 8.43 16.26 14.88
CA ARG A 144 8.93 17.48 15.52
C ARG A 144 10.29 17.86 14.97
#